data_AF-D4VIE2-F1
#
_entry.id   AF-D4VIE2-F1
#
_cell.length_a   1.000
_cell.length_b   1.000
_cell.length_c   1.000
_cell.angle_alpha   90.00
_cell.angle_beta   90.00
_cell.angle_gamma   90.00
#
_symmetry.space_group_name_H-M   'P 1'
#
loop_
_entity.id
_entity.type
_entity.pdbx_description
1 polymer ?
#
loop_
_entity_poly.entity_id
_entity_poly.type
_entity_poly.pdbx_seq_one_letter_code
_entity_poly.pdbx_strand_id
1 'polypeptide(L)'
;MTKLYIEQILKMRMAVYQAGIKVGIWKDINLLGASDMMNYIFTKSGQIAYYNLIVEYMRKEHDVITGGSYFLYKMPVQIEKEIMDFLKNGSIDFTSLIQDPEEYLQSMDTIVTDHCFTTINIGSFTLNEIDSILRLCASHYRYSFQYGVKSYPYFD
;
A
#
# COMPACT_ATOMS: atom_id res chain seq x y z
N MET A 1 16.86 6.83 -0.41
CA MET A 1 16.47 5.40 -0.52
C MET A 1 16.89 4.85 -1.88
N THR A 2 17.08 3.53 -2.01
CA THR A 2 17.35 2.90 -3.31
C THR A 2 16.06 2.81 -4.15
N LYS A 3 16.19 2.83 -5.48
CA LYS A 3 15.07 2.63 -6.41
C LYS A 3 14.30 1.34 -6.12
N LEU A 4 15.02 0.27 -5.75
CA LEU A 4 14.43 -1.03 -5.43
C LEU A 4 13.43 -0.95 -4.26
N TYR A 5 13.78 -0.26 -3.18
CA TYR A 5 12.89 -0.14 -2.03
C TYR A 5 11.64 0.69 -2.34
N ILE A 6 11.77 1.74 -3.15
CA ILE A 6 10.61 2.53 -3.61
C ILE A 6 9.66 1.63 -4.42
N GLU A 7 10.18 0.84 -5.36
CA GLU A 7 9.38 -0.09 -6.15
C GLU A 7 8.70 -1.16 -5.28
N GLN A 8 9.38 -1.68 -4.26
CA GLN A 8 8.79 -2.63 -3.31
C GLN A 8 7.66 -2.01 -2.48
N ILE A 9 7.81 -0.77 -2.01
CA ILE A 9 6.74 -0.04 -1.30
C ILE A 9 5.53 0.14 -2.21
N LEU A 10 5.74 0.59 -3.45
CA LEU A 10 4.67 0.80 -4.42
C LEU A 10 3.94 -0.51 -4.75
N LYS A 11 4.69 -1.60 -4.98
CA LYS A 11 4.12 -2.93 -5.19
C LYS A 11 3.31 -3.38 -3.98
N MET A 12 3.84 -3.27 -2.76
CA MET A 12 3.10 -3.65 -1.55
C MET A 12 1.81 -2.83 -1.39
N ARG A 13 1.87 -1.51 -1.59
CA ARG A 13 0.68 -0.63 -1.55
C ARG A 13 -0.38 -1.07 -2.54
N MET A 14 0.00 -1.40 -3.78
CA MET A 14 -0.94 -1.85 -4.80
C MET A 14 -1.48 -3.25 -4.53
N ALA A 15 -0.64 -4.18 -4.07
CA ALA A 15 -1.04 -5.55 -3.75
C ALA A 15 -2.10 -5.57 -2.66
N VAL A 16 -1.83 -4.88 -1.55
CA VAL A 16 -2.76 -4.78 -0.40
C VAL A 16 -4.09 -4.15 -0.83
N TYR A 17 -4.02 -3.08 -1.65
CA TYR A 17 -5.23 -2.41 -2.15
C TYR A 17 -6.06 -3.32 -3.06
N GLN A 18 -5.45 -3.90 -4.09
CA GLN A 18 -6.14 -4.73 -5.09
C GLN A 18 -6.65 -6.05 -4.49
N ALA A 19 -5.87 -6.70 -3.63
CA ALA A 19 -6.31 -7.92 -2.93
C ALA A 19 -7.50 -7.63 -2.01
N GLY A 20 -7.46 -6.53 -1.25
CA GLY A 20 -8.57 -6.14 -0.39
C GLY A 20 -9.85 -5.74 -1.13
N ILE A 21 -9.75 -5.18 -2.35
CA ILE A 21 -10.91 -5.01 -3.25
C ILE A 21 -11.48 -6.36 -3.67
N LYS A 22 -10.61 -7.28 -4.11
CA LYS A 22 -11.02 -8.60 -4.62
C LYS A 22 -11.82 -9.40 -3.59
N VAL A 23 -11.47 -9.28 -2.31
CA VAL A 23 -12.20 -9.93 -1.20
C VAL A 23 -13.32 -9.07 -0.59
N GLY A 24 -13.54 -7.84 -1.09
CA GLY A 24 -14.64 -6.97 -0.68
C GLY A 24 -14.41 -6.19 0.62
N ILE A 25 -13.18 -6.15 1.14
CA ILE A 25 -12.83 -5.40 2.36
C ILE A 25 -12.67 -3.90 2.06
N TRP A 26 -12.07 -3.58 0.91
CA TRP A 26 -11.90 -2.21 0.41
C TRP A 26 -12.86 -1.92 -0.73
N LYS A 27 -13.23 -0.65 -0.90
CA LYS A 27 -14.01 -0.21 -2.06
C LYS A 27 -13.10 -0.02 -3.26
N ASP A 28 -13.58 -0.44 -4.42
CA ASP A 28 -12.92 -0.12 -5.68
C ASP A 28 -13.16 1.34 -6.06
N ILE A 29 -12.10 2.16 -6.02
CA ILE A 29 -12.21 3.58 -6.35
C ILE A 29 -12.37 3.80 -7.85
N ASN A 30 -12.00 2.83 -8.70
CA ASN A 30 -12.21 2.91 -10.15
C ASN A 30 -13.70 2.88 -10.49
N LEU A 31 -14.50 2.19 -9.68
CA LEU A 31 -15.95 2.17 -9.82
C LEU A 31 -16.62 3.45 -9.29
N LEU A 32 -15.89 4.29 -8.55
CA LEU A 32 -16.42 5.48 -7.88
C LEU A 32 -16.11 6.80 -8.60
N GLY A 33 -15.37 6.80 -9.72
CA GLY A 33 -15.03 8.06 -10.41
C GLY A 33 -14.39 7.92 -11.79
N ALA A 34 -14.42 9.03 -12.54
CA ALA A 34 -14.07 9.20 -13.97
C ALA A 34 -12.57 9.00 -14.33
N SER A 35 -11.98 7.86 -13.94
CA SER A 35 -10.57 7.52 -14.16
C SER A 35 -10.19 7.46 -15.65
N ASP A 36 -11.09 6.92 -16.48
CA ASP A 36 -10.83 6.70 -17.91
C ASP A 36 -10.62 8.00 -18.70
N MET A 37 -11.34 9.07 -18.35
CA MET A 37 -11.21 10.37 -19.03
C MET A 37 -9.90 11.10 -18.69
N MET A 38 -9.35 10.94 -17.49
CA MET A 38 -8.11 11.60 -17.08
C MET A 38 -6.85 10.92 -17.66
N ASN A 39 -6.85 9.59 -17.75
CA ASN A 39 -5.76 8.84 -18.36
C ASN A 39 -5.57 9.15 -19.85
N TYR A 40 -6.66 9.46 -20.57
CA TYR A 40 -6.60 9.77 -22.00
C TYR A 40 -5.90 11.10 -22.33
N ILE A 41 -5.95 12.09 -21.42
CA ILE A 41 -5.47 13.46 -21.70
C ILE A 41 -4.08 13.71 -21.10
N PHE A 42 -3.77 13.14 -19.93
CA PHE A 42 -2.47 13.32 -19.27
C PHE A 42 -2.02 12.03 -18.57
N THR A 43 -1.60 11.02 -19.33
CA THR A 43 -1.24 9.68 -18.80
C THR A 43 -0.38 9.71 -17.54
N LYS A 44 0.70 10.50 -17.52
CA LYS A 44 1.59 10.60 -16.35
C LYS A 44 0.95 11.31 -15.16
N SER A 45 0.33 12.46 -15.38
CA SER A 45 -0.36 13.21 -14.32
C SER A 45 -1.57 12.43 -13.78
N GLY A 46 -2.24 11.67 -14.64
CA GLY A 46 -3.33 10.77 -14.34
C GLY A 46 -2.89 9.63 -13.42
N GLN A 47 -1.77 8.95 -13.73
CA GLN A 47 -1.22 7.88 -12.88
C GLN A 47 -0.78 8.39 -11.50
N ILE A 48 -0.18 9.58 -11.41
CA ILE A 48 0.18 10.19 -10.12
C ILE A 48 -1.08 10.59 -9.33
N ALA A 49 -2.08 11.18 -9.99
CA ALA A 49 -3.34 11.54 -9.35
C ALA A 49 -4.09 10.30 -8.86
N TYR A 50 -4.11 9.24 -9.66
CA TYR A 50 -4.70 7.95 -9.31
C TYR A 50 -4.02 7.33 -8.09
N TYR A 51 -2.69 7.29 -8.08
CA TYR A 51 -1.93 6.83 -6.93
C TYR A 51 -2.22 7.64 -5.66
N ASN A 52 -2.25 8.97 -5.75
CA ASN A 52 -2.58 9.82 -4.61
C ASN A 52 -4.00 9.57 -4.10
N LEU A 53 -4.95 9.31 -5.01
CA LEU A 53 -6.33 8.97 -4.63
C LEU A 53 -6.38 7.66 -3.83
N ILE A 54 -5.65 6.62 -4.25
CA ILE A 54 -5.52 5.36 -3.50
C ILE A 54 -4.93 5.63 -2.11
N VAL A 55 -3.83 6.37 -2.04
CA VAL A 55 -3.14 6.66 -0.77
C VAL A 55 -4.06 7.40 0.19
N GLU A 56 -4.76 8.44 -0.26
CA GLU A 56 -5.70 9.20 0.57
C GLU A 56 -6.92 8.38 0.99
N TYR A 57 -7.46 7.54 0.10
CA TYR A 57 -8.52 6.60 0.44
C TYR A 57 -8.08 5.63 1.54
N MET A 58 -6.92 5.01 1.37
CA MET A 58 -6.39 4.05 2.33
C MET A 58 -6.03 4.71 3.66
N ARG A 59 -5.54 5.96 3.67
CA ARG A 59 -5.34 6.74 4.90
C ARG A 59 -6.64 6.90 5.70
N LYS A 60 -7.76 7.18 5.03
CA LYS A 60 -9.08 7.29 5.67
C LYS A 60 -9.57 5.95 6.21
N GLU A 61 -9.38 4.86 5.48
CA GLU A 61 -9.70 3.51 5.99
C GLU A 61 -8.86 3.14 7.23
N HIS A 62 -7.68 3.75 7.39
CA HIS A 62 -6.75 3.53 8.49
C HIS A 62 -6.80 4.61 9.60
N ASP A 63 -7.84 5.46 9.62
CA ASP A 63 -7.97 6.57 10.59
C ASP A 63 -8.08 6.10 12.06
N VAL A 64 -8.32 4.80 12.27
CA VAL A 64 -8.28 4.15 13.58
C VAL A 64 -6.87 4.15 14.22
N ILE A 65 -5.82 4.33 13.43
CA ILE A 65 -4.43 4.44 13.91
C ILE A 65 -4.24 5.86 14.46
N THR A 66 -4.21 5.98 15.78
CA THR A 66 -4.01 7.26 16.48
C THR A 66 -2.53 7.52 16.80
N GLY A 67 -2.17 8.75 17.16
CA GLY A 67 -0.91 9.01 17.87
C GLY A 67 0.35 9.20 17.03
N GLY A 68 0.29 9.85 15.87
CA GLY A 68 1.51 10.21 15.11
C GLY A 68 2.23 9.02 14.44
N SER A 69 1.79 7.79 14.71
CA SER A 69 2.31 6.58 14.08
C SER A 69 2.16 6.59 12.56
N TYR A 70 3.03 5.80 11.94
CA TYR A 70 3.11 5.58 10.51
C TYR A 70 2.54 4.20 10.14
N PHE A 71 2.18 4.04 8.88
CA PHE A 71 1.71 2.77 8.33
C PHE A 71 1.99 2.75 6.83
N LEU A 72 1.68 1.64 6.17
CA LEU A 72 2.03 1.41 4.76
C LEU A 72 1.66 2.58 3.84
N TYR A 73 0.52 3.25 4.05
CA TYR A 73 0.02 4.38 3.24
C TYR A 73 0.28 5.77 3.86
N LYS A 74 0.94 5.84 5.02
CA LYS A 74 1.37 7.06 5.69
C LYS A 74 2.77 6.83 6.24
N MET A 75 3.77 6.92 5.38
CA MET A 75 5.19 6.74 5.72
C MET A 75 5.78 8.08 6.21
N PRO A 76 7.00 8.08 6.79
CA PRO A 76 7.67 9.33 7.14
C PRO A 76 7.81 10.28 5.95
N VAL A 77 7.71 11.58 6.19
CA VAL A 77 7.65 12.63 5.15
C VAL A 77 8.80 12.55 4.14
N GLN A 78 10.00 12.20 4.61
CA GLN A 78 11.19 12.03 3.76
C GLN A 78 10.98 10.90 2.74
N ILE A 79 10.37 9.79 3.16
CA ILE A 79 10.07 8.63 2.32
C ILE A 79 9.00 8.96 1.29
N GLU A 80 7.91 9.59 1.72
CA GLU A 80 6.84 10.00 0.80
C GLU A 80 7.37 10.98 -0.26
N LYS A 81 8.26 11.92 0.13
CA LYS A 81 8.91 12.83 -0.82
C LYS A 81 9.73 12.06 -1.85
N GLU A 82 10.56 11.11 -1.43
CA GLU A 82 11.37 10.31 -2.35
C GLU A 82 10.51 9.46 -3.30
N ILE A 83 9.40 8.90 -2.81
CA ILE A 83 8.43 8.18 -3.66
C ILE A 83 7.84 9.15 -4.69
N MET A 84 7.39 10.34 -4.28
CA MET A 84 6.82 11.32 -5.21
C MET A 84 7.82 11.80 -6.25
N ASP A 85 9.08 12.03 -5.86
CA ASP A 85 10.14 12.42 -6.79
C ASP A 85 10.44 11.27 -7.78
N PHE A 86 10.41 10.02 -7.33
CA PHE A 86 10.50 8.85 -8.21
C PHE A 86 9.34 8.77 -9.21
N LEU A 87 8.10 8.98 -8.78
CA LEU A 87 6.92 8.96 -9.66
C LEU A 87 6.93 10.11 -10.67
N LYS A 88 7.42 11.30 -10.27
CA LYS A 88 7.58 12.44 -11.18
C LYS A 88 8.65 12.22 -12.23
N ASN A 89 9.67 11.41 -11.95
CA ASN A 89 10.77 11.16 -12.88
C ASN A 89 10.57 9.89 -13.71
N GLY A 90 9.75 8.95 -13.23
CA GLY A 90 9.42 7.70 -13.92
C GLY A 90 8.15 7.74 -14.77
N SER A 91 7.86 6.60 -15.39
CA SER A 91 6.55 6.24 -15.94
C SER A 91 6.22 4.87 -15.35
N ILE A 92 5.33 4.84 -14.37
CA ILE A 92 4.81 3.62 -13.76
C ILE A 92 3.34 3.57 -14.11
N ASP A 93 2.90 2.42 -14.58
CA ASP A 93 1.48 2.12 -14.73
C ASP A 93 1.01 1.29 -13.54
N PHE A 94 0.23 1.91 -12.67
CA PHE A 94 -0.29 1.27 -11.47
C PHE A 94 -1.37 0.23 -11.77
N THR A 95 -1.99 0.29 -12.95
CA THR A 95 -3.04 -0.66 -13.33
C THR A 95 -2.47 -2.05 -13.66
N SER A 96 -1.21 -2.10 -14.12
CA SER A 96 -0.52 -3.32 -14.52
C SER A 96 0.69 -3.68 -13.63
N LEU A 97 0.94 -2.89 -12.57
CA LEU A 97 2.11 -3.05 -11.68
C LEU A 97 2.16 -4.44 -11.01
N ILE A 98 1.00 -5.02 -10.72
CA ILE A 98 0.86 -6.35 -10.13
C ILE A 98 -0.17 -7.15 -10.91
N GLN A 99 0.24 -8.32 -11.41
CA GLN A 99 -0.63 -9.23 -12.14
C GLN A 99 -1.53 -10.03 -11.18
N ASP A 100 -0.94 -10.67 -10.16
CA ASP A 100 -1.69 -11.35 -9.12
C ASP A 100 -1.31 -10.80 -7.73
N PRO A 101 -2.20 -9.98 -7.12
CA PRO A 101 -2.00 -9.41 -5.80
C PRO A 101 -1.87 -10.45 -4.69
N GLU A 102 -2.61 -11.56 -4.77
CA GLU A 102 -2.57 -12.60 -3.74
C GLU A 102 -1.26 -13.38 -3.84
N GLU A 103 -0.82 -13.72 -5.05
CA GLU A 103 0.47 -14.39 -5.26
C GLU A 103 1.63 -13.53 -4.74
N TYR A 104 1.60 -12.22 -5.02
CA TYR A 104 2.61 -11.30 -4.50
C TYR A 104 2.61 -11.24 -2.97
N LEU A 105 1.44 -11.09 -2.34
CA LEU A 105 1.33 -11.09 -0.88
C LEU A 105 1.80 -12.41 -0.28
N GLN A 106 1.45 -13.54 -0.88
CA GLN A 106 1.91 -14.87 -0.46
C GLN A 106 3.44 -14.99 -0.54
N SER A 107 4.08 -14.43 -1.58
CA SER A 107 5.55 -14.43 -1.70
C SER A 107 6.25 -13.58 -0.63
N MET A 108 5.55 -12.58 -0.10
CA MET A 108 6.07 -11.65 0.91
C MET A 108 5.71 -12.06 2.34
N ASP A 109 4.71 -12.91 2.51
CA ASP A 109 4.30 -13.52 3.78
C ASP A 109 5.27 -14.63 4.20
N THR A 110 6.47 -14.22 4.62
CA THR A 110 7.55 -15.13 5.02
C THR A 110 7.92 -14.99 6.50
N ILE A 111 7.25 -14.11 7.24
CA ILE A 111 7.49 -13.86 8.66
C ILE A 111 6.26 -14.33 9.43
N VAL A 112 6.46 -15.25 10.37
CA VAL A 112 5.40 -15.70 11.27
C VAL A 112 5.05 -14.55 12.22
N THR A 113 3.79 -14.13 12.20
CA THR A 113 3.27 -13.07 13.07
C THR A 113 2.16 -13.62 13.95
N ASP A 114 2.04 -13.11 15.18
CA ASP A 114 0.80 -13.29 15.93
C ASP A 114 -0.27 -12.37 15.35
N HIS A 115 -1.27 -12.97 14.71
CA HIS A 115 -2.23 -12.20 13.94
C HIS A 115 -3.28 -11.59 14.86
N CYS A 116 -3.39 -10.26 14.82
CA CYS A 116 -4.42 -9.52 15.54
C CYS A 116 -5.39 -8.83 14.55
N PHE A 117 -6.68 -8.84 14.88
CA PHE A 117 -7.79 -8.34 14.06
C PHE A 117 -8.17 -6.89 14.39
N THR A 118 -7.18 -6.05 14.72
CA THR A 118 -7.35 -4.63 15.08
C THR A 118 -6.14 -3.81 14.60
N THR A 119 -5.77 -2.76 15.32
CA THR A 119 -4.50 -2.04 15.17
C THR A 119 -3.37 -2.82 15.83
N ILE A 120 -2.27 -3.04 15.10
CA ILE A 120 -1.12 -3.79 15.59
C ILE A 120 0.18 -3.04 15.32
N ASN A 121 0.98 -2.83 16.36
CA ASN A 121 2.32 -2.28 16.23
C ASN A 121 3.26 -3.37 15.71
N ILE A 122 3.85 -3.16 14.55
CA ILE A 122 4.80 -4.07 13.89
C ILE A 122 6.26 -3.64 14.08
N GLY A 123 6.53 -2.69 14.97
CA GLY A 123 7.85 -2.21 15.36
C GLY A 123 8.09 -0.74 15.03
N SER A 124 9.36 -0.36 14.91
CA SER A 124 9.77 1.01 14.56
C SER A 124 10.23 1.07 13.11
N PHE A 125 10.00 2.20 12.45
CA PHE A 125 10.46 2.42 11.09
C PHE A 125 11.97 2.66 11.05
N THR A 126 12.70 1.76 10.41
CA THR A 126 14.07 2.03 9.98
C THR A 126 14.24 1.75 8.49
N LEU A 127 14.98 2.63 7.79
CA LEU A 127 15.24 2.50 6.35
C LEU A 127 15.88 1.16 5.97
N ASN A 128 16.69 0.59 6.85
CA ASN A 128 17.39 -0.67 6.61
C ASN A 128 16.48 -1.90 6.79
N GLU A 129 15.33 -1.74 7.43
CA GLU A 129 14.38 -2.82 7.75
C GLU A 129 13.11 -2.74 6.91
N ILE A 130 13.10 -1.94 5.83
CA ILE A 130 11.94 -1.82 4.93
C ILE A 130 11.46 -3.19 4.44
N ASP A 131 12.36 -4.08 4.03
CA ASP A 131 11.98 -5.43 3.59
C ASP A 131 11.22 -6.20 4.68
N SER A 132 11.73 -6.18 5.92
CA SER A 132 11.07 -6.77 7.08
C SER A 132 9.70 -6.14 7.35
N ILE A 133 9.60 -4.81 7.33
CA ILE A 133 8.34 -4.08 7.54
C ILE A 133 7.31 -4.47 6.46
N LEU A 134 7.72 -4.55 5.20
CA LEU A 134 6.84 -4.93 4.10
C LEU A 134 6.37 -6.38 4.24
N ARG A 135 7.24 -7.31 4.68
CA ARG A 135 6.87 -8.70 4.95
C ARG A 135 5.89 -8.83 6.13
N LEU A 136 6.08 -8.04 7.20
CA LEU A 136 5.14 -7.97 8.32
C LEU A 136 3.77 -7.44 7.86
N CYS A 137 3.76 -6.37 7.05
CA CYS A 137 2.53 -5.88 6.42
C CYS A 137 1.85 -6.97 5.58
N ALA A 138 2.61 -7.68 4.73
CA ALA A 138 2.06 -8.75 3.89
C ALA A 138 1.39 -9.84 4.72
N SER A 139 2.05 -10.31 5.79
CA SER A 139 1.49 -11.30 6.72
C SER A 139 0.15 -10.84 7.33
N HIS A 140 0.12 -9.63 7.89
CA HIS A 140 -1.10 -9.10 8.53
C HIS A 140 -2.25 -8.87 7.54
N TYR A 141 -1.97 -8.26 6.38
CA TYR A 141 -3.00 -7.99 5.37
C TYR A 141 -3.49 -9.27 4.70
N ARG A 142 -2.61 -10.22 4.36
CA ARG A 142 -3.01 -11.48 3.76
C ARG A 142 -3.90 -12.29 4.69
N TYR A 143 -3.54 -12.38 5.96
CA TYR A 143 -4.39 -13.00 6.96
C TYR A 143 -5.73 -12.27 7.11
N SER A 144 -5.73 -10.94 7.17
CA SER A 144 -6.95 -10.11 7.13
C SER A 144 -7.87 -10.47 5.96
N PHE A 145 -7.32 -10.66 4.77
CA PHE A 145 -8.08 -10.96 3.55
C PHE A 145 -8.63 -12.39 3.52
N GLN A 146 -7.87 -13.38 4.02
CA GLN A 146 -8.32 -14.77 4.12
C GLN A 146 -9.53 -14.93 5.06
N TYR A 147 -9.59 -14.15 6.13
CA TYR A 147 -10.63 -14.24 7.15
C TYR A 147 -11.72 -13.16 7.02
N GLY A 148 -11.65 -12.29 6.02
CA GLY A 148 -12.68 -11.27 5.77
C GLY A 148 -12.77 -10.19 6.85
N VAL A 149 -11.67 -9.90 7.54
CA VAL A 149 -11.61 -9.02 8.72
C VAL A 149 -10.54 -7.97 8.51
N LYS A 150 -10.72 -6.74 8.99
CA LYS A 150 -9.73 -5.66 8.78
C LYS A 150 -8.60 -5.75 9.81
N SER A 151 -7.35 -5.71 9.34
CA SER A 151 -6.15 -5.54 10.17
C SER A 151 -5.42 -4.25 9.76
N TYR A 152 -4.86 -3.55 10.75
CA TYR A 152 -4.23 -2.24 10.56
C TYR A 152 -2.82 -2.24 11.17
N PRO A 153 -1.83 -2.83 10.47
CA PRO A 153 -0.44 -2.79 10.91
C PRO A 153 0.12 -1.36 10.85
N TYR A 154 0.77 -0.94 11.92
CA TYR A 154 1.40 0.38 12.05
C TYR A 154 2.76 0.26 12.72
N PHE A 155 3.58 1.29 12.59
CA PHE A 155 4.91 1.37 13.16
C PHE A 155 5.21 2.78 13.65
N ASP A 156 6.12 2.87 14.62
CA ASP A 156 6.55 4.13 15.24
C ASP A 156 7.72 4.79 14.49
#